data_AF-A0A9X2N5R8-F1
#
_entry.id   AF-A0A9X2N5R8-F1
#
_cell.length_a   1.000
_cell.length_b   1.000
_cell.length_c   1.000
_cell.angle_alpha   90.00
_cell.angle_beta   90.00
_cell.angle_gamma   90.00
#
_symmetry.space_group_name_H-M   'P 1'
#
loop_
_entity.id
_entity.type
_entity.pdbx_description
1 polymer ?
#
loop_
_entity_poly.entity_id
_entity_poly.type
_entity_poly.pdbx_seq_one_letter_code
_entity_poly.pdbx_strand_id
1 'polypeptide(L)'
;MIDILFLGVGLFALCVGIWRAVRARRTGAGAGLAVALIALGAAFCFLSNRAQLFESEIYPSLGRLLSNLATMVAAYGIGLTVAEISGTRDRGRRTRPVALGVALALLVVTFFSTTDLPRGIGVFDELYRTHPTLVVYVFAYTVYLGFAVIDIGVVAAVTLRASGGALRAGLTLLLLASAFAVAYLAGKVVATIQALQADHPVKALCRGPFSTVPCALDVGFPAVSVLLIVLGLTIPSVPGLVAARRDARTLRLLRPLRAHLTRRFPEIVRIDPGGPSRRERLLTAMSETNDGLILAGVTPDLPASAAARVVRDLPDEPGGEEPPVVAAEPFAADVARLRAIARVYRKSGGAAADEVAGSTH
;
A
#
# COMPACT_ATOMS: atom_id res chain seq x y z
N MET A 1 -2.90 -27.02 -2.16
CA MET A 1 -3.80 -25.92 -1.70
C MET A 1 -3.08 -24.96 -0.76
N ILE A 2 -2.40 -25.44 0.29
CA ILE A 2 -1.65 -24.59 1.25
C ILE A 2 -0.56 -23.76 0.54
N ASP A 3 0.21 -24.35 -0.37
CA ASP A 3 1.21 -23.62 -1.16
C ASP A 3 0.61 -22.46 -1.96
N ILE A 4 -0.53 -22.70 -2.60
CA ILE A 4 -1.22 -21.68 -3.42
C ILE A 4 -1.69 -20.53 -2.52
N LEU A 5 -2.17 -20.84 -1.31
CA LEU A 5 -2.58 -19.84 -0.33
C LEU A 5 -1.37 -18.98 0.10
N PHE A 6 -0.28 -19.61 0.56
CA PHE A 6 0.88 -18.87 1.03
C PHE A 6 1.59 -18.10 -0.08
N LEU A 7 1.77 -18.70 -1.27
CA LEU A 7 2.32 -18.00 -2.42
C LEU A 7 1.40 -16.88 -2.89
N GLY A 8 0.08 -17.09 -2.94
CA GLY A 8 -0.88 -16.07 -3.35
C GLY A 8 -0.86 -14.86 -2.42
N VAL A 9 -0.93 -15.10 -1.10
CA VAL A 9 -0.86 -14.04 -0.09
C VAL A 9 0.52 -13.37 -0.09
N GLY A 10 1.60 -14.15 -0.19
CA GLY A 10 2.97 -13.65 -0.24
C GLY A 10 3.25 -12.77 -1.46
N LEU A 11 2.86 -13.22 -2.66
CA LEU A 11 2.97 -12.45 -3.90
C LEU A 11 2.11 -11.19 -3.86
N PHE A 12 0.90 -11.26 -3.32
CA PHE A 12 0.06 -10.08 -3.15
C PHE A 12 0.74 -9.04 -2.25
N ALA A 13 1.26 -9.46 -1.08
CA ALA A 13 1.99 -8.59 -0.17
C ALA A 13 3.25 -7.99 -0.81
N LEU A 14 4.03 -8.81 -1.54
CA LEU A 14 5.21 -8.37 -2.30
C LEU A 14 4.85 -7.32 -3.36
N CYS A 15 3.83 -7.58 -4.19
CA CYS A 15 3.38 -6.65 -5.23
C CYS A 15 2.96 -5.30 -4.62
N VAL A 16 2.21 -5.32 -3.52
CA VAL A 16 1.82 -4.11 -2.80
C VAL A 16 3.04 -3.40 -2.20
N GLY A 17 3.97 -4.15 -1.60
CA GLY A 17 5.21 -3.64 -1.04
C GLY A 17 6.10 -2.96 -2.08
N ILE A 18 6.31 -3.60 -3.23
CA ILE A 18 7.06 -3.06 -4.38
C ILE A 18 6.38 -1.81 -4.93
N TRP A 19 5.06 -1.86 -5.15
CA TRP A 19 4.29 -0.68 -5.57
C TRP A 19 4.49 0.50 -4.61
N ARG A 20 4.48 0.24 -3.30
CA ARG A 20 4.77 1.26 -2.28
C ARG A 20 6.21 1.71 -2.29
N ALA A 21 7.19 0.84 -2.50
CA ALA A 21 8.59 1.22 -2.59
C ALA A 21 8.84 2.18 -3.77
N VAL A 22 8.25 1.87 -4.93
CA VAL A 22 8.29 2.74 -6.12
C VAL A 22 7.63 4.08 -5.84
N ARG A 23 6.50 4.09 -5.12
CA ARG A 23 5.85 5.33 -4.70
C ARG A 23 6.70 6.12 -3.71
N ALA A 24 7.26 5.47 -2.70
CA ALA A 24 8.09 6.09 -1.68
C ALA A 24 9.35 6.75 -2.27
N ARG A 25 9.98 6.12 -3.28
CA ARG A 25 11.08 6.75 -4.02
C ARG A 25 10.69 8.06 -4.71
N ARG A 26 9.42 8.22 -5.10
CA ARG A 26 8.91 9.45 -5.74
C ARG A 26 8.44 10.50 -4.74
N THR A 27 7.99 10.11 -3.55
CA THR A 27 7.37 11.01 -2.57
C THR A 27 8.18 11.22 -1.30
N GLY A 28 9.29 10.49 -1.10
CA GLY A 28 10.07 10.48 0.15
C GLY A 28 9.40 9.78 1.33
N ALA A 29 8.06 9.67 1.34
CA ALA A 29 7.28 9.08 2.42
C ALA A 29 6.95 7.59 2.19
N GLY A 30 6.95 6.81 3.28
CA GLY A 30 6.41 5.44 3.31
C GLY A 30 7.37 4.30 2.97
N ALA A 31 8.69 4.55 2.98
CA ALA A 31 9.70 3.53 2.71
C ALA A 31 9.68 2.38 3.75
N GLY A 32 9.53 2.70 5.04
CA GLY A 32 9.48 1.68 6.11
C GLY A 32 8.31 0.71 5.95
N LEU A 33 7.13 1.22 5.60
CA LEU A 33 5.96 0.40 5.31
C LEU A 33 6.14 -0.49 4.08
N ALA A 34 6.83 0.01 3.04
CA ALA A 34 7.15 -0.78 1.87
C ALA A 34 8.07 -1.97 2.22
N VAL A 35 9.13 -1.70 3.00
CA VAL A 35 10.05 -2.75 3.49
C VAL A 35 9.29 -3.78 4.33
N ALA A 36 8.40 -3.34 5.22
CA ALA A 36 7.60 -4.24 6.06
C ALA A 36 6.72 -5.18 5.22
N LEU A 37 6.05 -4.66 4.19
CA LEU A 37 5.20 -5.47 3.30
C LEU A 37 6.00 -6.41 2.40
N ILE A 38 7.18 -5.98 1.94
CA ILE A 38 8.10 -6.84 1.19
C ILE A 38 8.59 -7.99 2.08
N ALA A 39 9.02 -7.68 3.31
CA ALA A 39 9.45 -8.68 4.28
C ALA A 39 8.32 -9.66 4.62
N LEU A 40 7.09 -9.17 4.82
CA LEU A 40 5.93 -10.01 5.09
C LEU A 40 5.60 -10.95 3.91
N GLY A 41 5.67 -10.43 2.69
CA GLY A 41 5.46 -11.23 1.49
C GLY A 41 6.54 -12.27 1.28
N ALA A 42 7.81 -11.91 1.49
CA ALA A 42 8.93 -12.84 1.48
C ALA A 42 8.78 -13.95 2.53
N ALA A 43 8.34 -13.60 3.75
CA ALA A 43 8.09 -14.57 4.80
C ALA A 43 7.10 -15.66 4.38
N PHE A 44 6.03 -15.27 3.69
CA PHE A 44 5.01 -16.19 3.19
C PHE A 44 5.50 -17.02 1.99
N CYS A 45 6.32 -16.45 1.12
CA CYS A 45 6.97 -17.20 0.04
C CYS A 45 7.89 -18.31 0.62
N PHE A 46 8.72 -17.98 1.62
CA PHE A 46 9.58 -18.94 2.33
C PHE A 46 8.78 -19.98 3.14
N LEU A 47 7.53 -19.68 3.50
CA LEU A 47 6.67 -20.63 4.21
C LEU A 47 6.01 -21.66 3.29
N SER A 48 6.05 -21.47 1.96
CA SER A 48 5.49 -22.46 1.03
C SER A 48 6.28 -23.77 1.04
N ASN A 49 5.60 -24.91 0.92
CA ASN A 49 6.23 -26.22 0.97
C ASN A 49 7.29 -26.36 -0.13
N ARG A 50 7.00 -25.83 -1.33
CA ARG A 50 7.96 -25.85 -2.45
C ARG A 50 9.24 -25.07 -2.15
N ALA A 51 9.13 -23.90 -1.54
CA ALA A 51 10.30 -23.12 -1.14
C ALA A 51 11.08 -23.87 -0.05
N GLN A 52 10.39 -24.39 0.98
CA GLN A 52 11.04 -25.12 2.06
C GLN A 52 11.76 -26.39 1.60
N LEU A 53 11.21 -27.10 0.61
CA LEU A 53 11.86 -28.28 0.02
C LEU A 53 13.17 -27.88 -0.65
N PHE A 54 13.13 -26.86 -1.52
CA PHE A 54 14.31 -26.35 -2.21
C PHE A 54 15.36 -25.80 -1.23
N GLU A 55 14.93 -25.04 -0.23
CA GLU A 55 15.84 -24.46 0.76
C GLU A 55 16.45 -25.51 1.69
N SER A 56 15.72 -26.60 1.98
CA SER A 56 16.23 -27.71 2.77
C SER A 56 17.30 -28.52 2.05
N GLU A 57 17.44 -28.39 0.73
CA GLU A 57 18.58 -28.94 -0.01
C GLU A 57 19.86 -28.13 0.24
N ILE A 58 19.73 -26.82 0.49
CA ILE A 58 20.86 -25.92 0.81
C ILE A 58 21.26 -26.09 2.28
N TYR A 59 20.30 -25.93 3.19
CA TYR A 59 20.50 -26.14 4.62
C TYR A 59 19.18 -26.58 5.27
N PRO A 60 19.16 -27.64 6.10
CA PRO A 60 17.93 -28.17 6.68
C PRO A 60 17.10 -27.09 7.37
N SER A 61 15.81 -26.97 7.00
CA SER A 61 14.85 -26.01 7.59
C SER A 61 15.21 -24.52 7.45
N LEU A 62 16.09 -24.13 6.52
CA LEU A 62 16.50 -22.73 6.30
C LEU A 62 15.32 -21.78 6.04
N GLY A 63 14.32 -22.24 5.28
CA GLY A 63 13.10 -21.46 5.00
C GLY A 63 12.35 -20.99 6.22
N ARG A 64 12.34 -21.81 7.27
CA ARG A 64 11.66 -21.47 8.53
C ARG A 64 12.40 -20.36 9.28
N LEU A 65 13.74 -20.40 9.27
CA LEU A 65 14.54 -19.29 9.77
C LEU A 65 14.27 -18.01 8.99
N LEU A 66 14.41 -18.05 7.66
CA LEU A 66 14.20 -16.87 6.80
C LEU A 66 12.80 -16.28 6.96
N SER A 67 11.78 -17.14 7.00
CA SER A 67 10.39 -16.73 7.22
C SER A 67 10.19 -16.05 8.58
N ASN A 68 10.75 -16.61 9.65
CA ASN A 68 10.64 -16.02 10.99
C ASN A 68 11.37 -14.68 11.09
N LEU A 69 12.59 -14.57 10.54
CA LEU A 69 13.34 -13.32 10.49
C LEU A 69 12.56 -12.24 9.73
N ALA A 70 12.06 -12.59 8.54
CA ALA A 70 11.28 -11.69 7.70
C ALA A 70 9.96 -11.26 8.38
N THR A 71 9.28 -12.17 9.09
CA THR A 71 8.07 -11.87 9.86
C THR A 71 8.35 -10.89 11.00
N MET A 72 9.46 -11.03 11.72
CA MET A 72 9.84 -10.10 12.80
C MET A 72 10.18 -8.71 12.26
N VAL A 73 10.92 -8.63 11.15
CA VAL A 73 11.20 -7.36 10.47
C VAL A 73 9.91 -6.69 9.98
N ALA A 74 8.98 -7.48 9.44
CA ALA A 74 7.68 -6.99 9.03
C ALA A 74 6.87 -6.45 10.23
N ALA A 75 6.78 -7.20 11.32
CA ALA A 75 6.08 -6.80 12.54
C ALA A 75 6.66 -5.49 13.11
N TYR A 76 7.99 -5.36 13.17
CA TYR A 76 8.65 -4.13 13.56
C TYR A 76 8.26 -2.94 12.67
N GLY A 77 8.35 -3.10 11.34
CA GLY A 77 8.04 -2.05 10.39
C GLY A 77 6.56 -1.63 10.39
N ILE A 78 5.65 -2.59 10.60
CA ILE A 78 4.21 -2.31 10.80
C ILE A 78 4.00 -1.55 12.11
N GLY A 79 4.60 -2.00 13.21
CA GLY A 79 4.51 -1.33 14.50
C GLY A 79 5.02 0.11 14.47
N LEU A 80 6.12 0.38 13.75
CA LEU A 80 6.59 1.74 13.51
C LEU A 80 5.59 2.57 12.69
N THR A 81 5.04 2.00 11.63
CA THR A 81 4.08 2.70 10.76
C THR A 81 2.82 3.06 11.53
N VAL A 82 2.28 2.13 12.30
CA VAL A 82 1.08 2.35 13.11
C VAL A 82 1.35 3.40 14.19
N ALA A 83 2.49 3.33 14.89
CA ALA A 83 2.87 4.36 15.88
C ALA A 83 3.07 5.75 15.24
N GLU A 84 3.58 5.83 14.01
CA GLU A 84 3.73 7.10 13.27
C GLU A 84 2.36 7.70 12.92
N ILE A 85 1.42 6.89 12.43
CA ILE A 85 0.04 7.32 12.13
C ILE A 85 -0.68 7.80 13.40
N SER A 86 -0.41 7.16 14.53
CA SER A 86 -1.02 7.47 15.83
C SER A 86 -0.36 8.64 16.57
N GLY A 87 0.73 9.20 16.06
CA GLY A 87 1.50 10.24 16.75
C GLY A 87 2.26 9.76 17.99
N THR A 88 2.39 8.44 18.20
CA THR A 88 3.05 7.83 19.37
C THR A 88 4.47 7.36 19.06
N ARG A 89 5.09 7.88 17.99
CA ARG A 89 6.39 7.46 17.44
C ARG A 89 7.53 7.44 18.47
N ASP A 90 7.49 8.32 19.47
CA ASP A 90 8.58 8.43 20.45
C ASP A 90 8.59 7.31 21.49
N ARG A 91 7.51 6.54 21.61
CA ARG A 91 7.39 5.45 22.60
C ARG A 91 8.33 4.28 22.25
N GLY A 92 9.49 4.25 22.88
CA GLY A 92 10.47 3.16 22.73
C GLY A 92 11.29 3.23 21.44
N ARG A 93 11.43 4.41 20.82
CA ARG A 93 12.18 4.59 19.56
C ARG A 93 13.59 3.99 19.60
N ARG A 94 14.29 4.08 20.75
CA ARG A 94 15.64 3.52 20.95
C ARG A 94 15.62 2.03 21.32
N THR A 95 14.62 1.57 22.08
CA THR A 95 14.58 0.20 22.60
C THR A 95 14.03 -0.80 21.59
N ARG A 96 13.07 -0.40 20.74
CA ARG A 96 12.48 -1.27 19.71
C ARG A 96 13.50 -1.87 18.73
N PRO A 97 14.43 -1.12 18.11
CA PRO A 97 15.43 -1.71 17.21
C PRO A 97 16.41 -2.62 17.94
N VAL A 98 16.76 -2.30 19.20
CA VAL A 98 17.62 -3.16 20.03
C VAL A 98 16.92 -4.48 20.33
N ALA A 99 15.65 -4.45 20.74
CA ALA A 99 14.85 -5.65 20.98
C ALA A 99 14.72 -6.52 19.73
N LEU A 100 14.50 -5.91 18.56
CA LEU A 100 14.52 -6.63 17.27
C LEU A 100 15.90 -7.27 17.02
N GLY A 101 16.98 -6.50 17.14
CA GLY A 101 18.34 -6.97 16.88
C GLY A 101 18.73 -8.15 17.79
N VAL A 102 18.42 -8.04 19.08
CA VAL A 102 18.63 -9.13 20.06
C VAL A 102 17.82 -10.36 19.68
N ALA A 103 16.54 -10.21 19.35
CA ALA A 103 15.70 -11.34 19.01
C ALA A 103 16.14 -12.01 17.68
N LEU A 104 16.51 -11.23 16.65
CA LEU A 104 17.07 -11.77 15.41
C LEU A 104 18.38 -12.52 15.65
N ALA A 105 19.28 -11.95 16.47
CA ALA A 105 20.53 -12.60 16.83
C ALA A 105 20.29 -13.92 17.59
N LEU A 106 19.36 -13.92 18.55
CA LEU A 106 18.97 -15.15 19.27
C LEU A 106 18.43 -16.22 18.32
N LEU A 107 17.56 -15.86 17.37
CA LEU A 107 17.03 -16.80 16.37
C LEU A 107 18.14 -17.41 15.53
N VAL A 108 19.07 -16.59 15.02
CA VAL A 108 20.19 -17.04 14.19
C VAL A 108 21.13 -17.95 14.99
N VAL A 109 21.55 -17.51 16.19
CA VAL A 109 22.49 -18.26 17.03
C VAL A 109 21.88 -19.60 17.45
N THR A 110 20.65 -19.60 17.97
CA THR A 110 20.00 -20.85 18.42
C THR A 110 19.72 -21.82 17.27
N PHE A 111 19.38 -21.30 16.08
CA PHE A 111 19.19 -22.13 14.89
C PHE A 111 20.49 -22.82 14.47
N PHE A 112 21.58 -22.07 14.30
CA PHE A 112 22.87 -22.64 13.87
C PHE A 112 23.58 -23.45 14.97
N SER A 113 23.20 -23.27 16.23
CA SER A 113 23.69 -24.10 17.35
C SER A 113 22.97 -25.44 17.46
N THR A 114 21.86 -25.65 16.73
CA THR A 114 21.11 -26.90 16.75
C THR A 114 21.70 -27.88 15.76
N THR A 115 22.24 -29.00 16.23
CA THR A 115 22.73 -30.09 15.39
C THR A 115 21.58 -30.98 14.90
N ASP A 116 21.84 -31.73 13.82
CA ASP A 116 20.96 -32.80 13.33
C ASP A 116 19.52 -32.37 12.97
N LEU A 117 19.39 -31.15 12.42
CA LEU A 117 18.12 -30.65 11.92
C LEU A 117 17.60 -31.55 10.78
N PRO A 118 16.35 -32.04 10.86
CA PRO A 118 15.75 -32.88 9.83
C PRO A 118 15.61 -32.11 8.51
N ARG A 119 15.90 -32.80 7.41
CA ARG A 119 15.60 -32.32 6.07
C ARG A 119 14.12 -32.53 5.78
N GLY A 120 13.40 -31.49 5.37
CA GLY A 120 11.99 -31.58 4.98
C GLY A 120 11.13 -30.45 5.53
N ILE A 121 9.82 -30.59 5.35
CA ILE A 121 8.83 -29.54 5.63
C ILE A 121 8.43 -29.57 7.12
N GLY A 122 8.56 -28.43 7.81
CA GLY A 122 7.87 -28.16 9.07
C GLY A 122 8.29 -28.97 10.31
N VAL A 123 9.46 -29.61 10.34
CA VAL A 123 9.79 -30.65 11.35
C VAL A 123 10.50 -30.12 12.60
N PHE A 124 9.86 -29.27 13.40
CA PHE A 124 10.42 -28.91 14.73
C PHE A 124 9.67 -29.55 15.91
N ASP A 125 8.42 -29.98 15.72
CA ASP A 125 7.57 -30.37 16.84
C ASP A 125 8.05 -31.64 17.55
N GLU A 126 8.60 -32.60 16.81
CA GLU A 126 9.23 -33.80 17.39
C GLU A 126 10.61 -33.53 18.03
N LEU A 127 11.29 -32.44 17.62
CA LEU A 127 12.67 -32.15 18.03
C LEU A 127 12.79 -31.28 19.29
N TYR A 128 11.70 -30.67 19.78
CA TYR A 128 11.77 -29.77 20.93
C TYR A 128 12.23 -30.46 22.22
N ARG A 129 11.99 -31.77 22.36
CA ARG A 129 12.40 -32.54 23.56
C ARG A 129 13.90 -32.82 23.58
N THR A 130 14.50 -33.07 22.42
CA THR A 130 15.92 -33.44 22.30
C THR A 130 16.84 -32.24 22.08
N HIS A 131 16.31 -31.11 21.59
CA HIS A 131 17.09 -29.91 21.28
C HIS A 131 16.57 -28.68 22.02
N PRO A 132 17.08 -28.36 23.23
CA PRO A 132 16.61 -27.22 24.02
C PRO A 132 16.85 -25.87 23.33
N THR A 133 17.81 -25.80 22.41
CA THR A 133 18.07 -24.63 21.56
C THR A 133 16.86 -24.26 20.70
N LEU A 134 16.09 -25.24 20.21
CA LEU A 134 14.86 -24.99 19.44
C LEU A 134 13.71 -24.46 20.31
N VAL A 135 13.67 -24.85 21.58
CA VAL A 135 12.70 -24.28 22.54
C VAL A 135 12.99 -22.81 22.75
N VAL A 136 14.26 -22.44 22.98
CA VAL A 136 14.68 -21.04 23.09
C VAL A 136 14.38 -20.26 21.81
N TYR A 137 14.64 -20.85 20.64
CA TYR A 137 14.33 -20.28 19.34
C TYR A 137 12.84 -19.94 19.20
N VAL A 138 11.95 -20.91 19.45
CA VAL A 138 10.50 -20.72 19.32
C VAL A 138 9.98 -19.77 20.36
N PHE A 139 10.49 -19.83 21.58
CA PHE A 139 10.12 -18.92 22.66
C PHE A 139 10.49 -17.48 22.31
N ALA A 140 11.73 -17.22 21.88
CA ALA A 140 12.19 -15.89 21.48
C ALA A 140 11.35 -15.31 20.34
N TYR A 141 11.08 -16.13 19.32
CA TYR A 141 10.19 -15.75 18.22
C TYR A 141 8.78 -15.38 18.70
N THR A 142 8.19 -16.25 19.52
CA THR A 142 6.79 -16.14 19.97
C THR A 142 6.60 -14.94 20.90
N VAL A 143 7.53 -14.71 21.83
CA VAL A 143 7.49 -13.58 22.76
C VAL A 143 7.65 -12.26 22.01
N TYR A 144 8.65 -12.16 21.13
CA TYR A 144 8.86 -10.92 20.36
C TYR A 144 7.66 -10.62 19.46
N LEU A 145 7.22 -11.61 18.67
CA LEU A 145 6.11 -11.43 17.75
C LEU A 145 4.80 -11.14 18.50
N GLY A 146 4.55 -11.82 19.62
CA GLY A 146 3.39 -11.57 20.48
C GLY A 146 3.37 -10.16 21.02
N PHE A 147 4.49 -9.69 21.57
CA PHE A 147 4.60 -8.31 22.04
C PHE A 147 4.35 -7.30 20.91
N ALA A 148 4.95 -7.51 19.73
CA ALA A 148 4.76 -6.63 18.59
C ALA A 148 3.30 -6.59 18.11
N VAL A 149 2.65 -7.75 18.00
CA VAL A 149 1.25 -7.86 17.57
C VAL A 149 0.30 -7.21 18.58
N ILE A 150 0.53 -7.42 19.88
CA ILE A 150 -0.28 -6.81 20.94
C ILE A 150 -0.10 -5.28 20.93
N ASP A 151 1.13 -4.78 20.81
CA ASP A 151 1.41 -3.34 20.70
C ASP A 151 0.70 -2.73 19.48
N ILE A 152 0.80 -3.36 18.30
CA ILE A 152 0.08 -2.95 17.09
C ILE A 152 -1.43 -2.90 17.35
N GLY A 153 -2.00 -3.95 17.96
CA GLY A 153 -3.42 -4.03 18.27
C GLY A 153 -3.89 -2.95 19.23
N VAL A 154 -3.14 -2.70 20.30
CA VAL A 154 -3.44 -1.65 21.29
C VAL A 154 -3.40 -0.27 20.65
N VAL A 155 -2.32 0.04 19.91
CA VAL A 155 -2.18 1.33 19.23
C VAL A 155 -3.30 1.52 18.19
N ALA A 156 -3.63 0.48 17.43
CA ALA A 156 -4.73 0.51 16.47
C ALA A 156 -6.08 0.77 17.16
N ALA A 157 -6.37 0.09 18.28
CA ALA A 157 -7.62 0.25 19.03
C ALA A 157 -7.78 1.65 19.61
N VAL A 158 -6.72 2.23 20.19
CA VAL A 158 -6.73 3.60 20.72
C VAL A 158 -6.98 4.61 19.60
N THR A 159 -6.30 4.44 18.47
CA THR A 159 -6.37 5.37 17.32
C THR A 159 -7.69 5.27 16.57
N LEU A 160 -8.36 4.12 16.63
CA LEU A 160 -9.63 3.87 15.95
C LEU A 160 -10.73 4.87 16.36
N ARG A 161 -10.74 5.29 17.63
CA ARG A 161 -11.74 6.23 18.17
C ARG A 161 -11.61 7.63 17.56
N ALA A 162 -10.39 8.07 17.31
CA ALA A 162 -10.10 9.38 16.72
C ALA A 162 -10.08 9.37 15.18
N SER A 163 -10.27 8.20 14.54
CA SER A 163 -10.13 8.02 13.10
C SER A 163 -11.47 8.04 12.37
N GLY A 164 -11.51 8.69 11.20
CA GLY A 164 -12.65 8.72 10.29
C GLY A 164 -12.42 7.98 8.97
N GLY A 165 -13.51 7.63 8.28
CA GLY A 165 -13.51 7.13 6.90
C GLY A 165 -12.59 5.94 6.63
N ALA A 166 -11.76 6.04 5.60
CA ALA A 166 -10.88 4.96 5.15
C ALA A 166 -9.79 4.58 6.17
N LEU A 167 -9.35 5.53 7.00
CA LEU A 167 -8.37 5.25 8.06
C LEU A 167 -8.97 4.34 9.14
N ARG A 168 -10.23 4.62 9.54
CA ARG A 168 -10.96 3.78 10.50
C ARG A 168 -11.10 2.35 9.98
N ALA A 169 -11.48 2.17 8.72
CA ALA A 169 -11.57 0.84 8.10
C ALA A 169 -10.22 0.12 8.12
N GLY A 170 -9.12 0.81 7.79
CA GLY A 170 -7.77 0.24 7.83
C GLY A 170 -7.35 -0.22 9.23
N LEU A 171 -7.59 0.60 10.25
CA LEU A 171 -7.31 0.28 11.66
C LEU A 171 -8.17 -0.87 12.19
N THR A 172 -9.45 -0.96 11.79
CA THR A 172 -10.31 -2.10 12.15
C THR A 172 -9.73 -3.41 11.59
N LEU A 173 -9.28 -3.42 10.33
CA LEU A 173 -8.67 -4.61 9.75
C LEU A 173 -7.36 -4.99 10.45
N LEU A 174 -6.55 -4.01 10.84
CA LEU A 174 -5.32 -4.26 11.63
C LEU A 174 -5.64 -4.84 13.02
N LEU A 175 -6.69 -4.36 13.67
CA LEU A 175 -7.13 -4.90 14.97
C LEU A 175 -7.61 -6.36 14.82
N LEU A 176 -8.43 -6.64 13.81
CA LEU A 176 -8.85 -8.00 13.48
C LEU A 176 -7.66 -8.91 13.15
N ALA A 177 -6.72 -8.42 12.35
CA ALA A 177 -5.51 -9.15 12.02
C ALA A 177 -4.69 -9.49 13.27
N SER A 178 -4.59 -8.54 14.20
CA SER A 178 -3.89 -8.74 15.48
C SER A 178 -4.57 -9.81 16.31
N ALA A 179 -5.92 -9.87 16.33
CA ALA A 179 -6.66 -10.93 17.01
C ALA A 179 -6.37 -12.32 16.40
N PHE A 180 -6.37 -12.46 15.07
CA PHE A 180 -6.00 -13.71 14.39
C PHE A 180 -4.54 -14.11 14.68
N ALA A 181 -3.63 -13.15 14.70
CA ALA A 181 -2.22 -13.41 15.01
C ALA A 181 -2.03 -13.83 16.48
N VAL A 182 -2.73 -13.22 17.44
CA VAL A 182 -2.73 -13.65 18.85
C VAL A 182 -3.28 -15.07 18.98
N ALA A 183 -4.36 -15.40 18.28
CA ALA A 183 -4.92 -16.75 18.29
C ALA A 183 -3.93 -17.79 17.72
N TYR A 184 -3.24 -17.48 16.62
CA TYR A 184 -2.14 -18.30 16.10
C TYR A 184 -1.03 -18.51 17.14
N LEU A 185 -0.56 -17.44 17.78
CA LEU A 185 0.51 -17.52 18.78
C LEU A 185 0.09 -18.34 20.00
N ALA A 186 -1.15 -18.18 20.47
CA ALA A 186 -1.70 -19.00 21.53
C ALA A 186 -1.74 -20.49 21.14
N GLY A 187 -2.21 -20.80 19.92
CA GLY A 187 -2.17 -22.16 19.37
C GLY A 187 -0.75 -22.73 19.34
N LYS A 188 0.22 -21.93 18.91
CA LYS A 188 1.63 -22.32 18.85
C LYS A 188 2.24 -22.59 20.23
N VAL A 189 1.90 -21.78 21.24
CA VAL A 189 2.32 -22.02 22.63
C VAL A 189 1.74 -23.33 23.14
N VAL A 190 0.44 -23.57 22.94
CA VAL A 190 -0.21 -24.83 23.34
C VAL A 190 0.42 -26.02 22.65
N ALA A 191 0.66 -25.96 21.34
CA ALA A 191 1.32 -27.02 20.59
C ALA A 191 2.75 -27.29 21.09
N THR A 192 3.50 -26.25 21.43
CA THR A 192 4.86 -26.39 21.98
C THR A 192 4.84 -27.05 23.37
N ILE A 193 3.90 -26.67 24.24
CA ILE A 193 3.73 -27.30 25.56
C ILE A 193 3.34 -28.77 25.42
N GLN A 194 2.40 -29.08 24.53
CA GLN A 194 1.98 -30.46 24.26
C GLN A 194 3.12 -31.30 23.71
N ALA A 195 3.93 -30.75 22.79
CA ALA A 195 5.10 -31.43 22.24
C ALA A 195 6.17 -31.74 23.30
N LEU A 196 6.30 -30.90 24.32
CA LEU A 196 7.21 -31.15 25.45
C LEU A 196 6.69 -32.25 26.41
N GLN A 197 5.37 -32.47 26.45
CA GLN A 197 4.73 -33.42 27.36
C GLN A 197 4.42 -34.78 26.72
N ALA A 198 4.24 -34.84 25.40
CA ALA A 198 3.85 -36.06 24.69
C ALA A 198 5.05 -37.01 24.49
N ASP A 199 4.83 -38.31 24.71
CA ASP A 199 5.85 -39.33 24.45
C ASP A 199 6.02 -39.63 22.95
N HIS A 200 4.96 -39.46 22.14
CA HIS A 200 4.98 -39.64 20.69
C HIS A 200 4.09 -38.57 20.02
N PRO A 201 4.62 -37.37 19.72
CA PRO A 201 3.84 -36.34 19.07
C PRO A 201 3.53 -36.76 17.62
N VAL A 202 2.25 -37.03 17.33
CA VAL A 202 1.80 -37.34 15.97
C VAL A 202 1.53 -36.04 15.21
N LYS A 203 2.20 -35.84 14.07
CA LYS A 203 1.94 -34.69 13.20
C LYS A 203 0.53 -34.74 12.63
N ALA A 204 -0.24 -33.67 12.86
CA ALA A 204 -1.50 -33.46 12.16
C ALA A 204 -1.22 -33.05 10.71
N LEU A 205 -1.42 -33.97 9.75
CA LEU A 205 -1.38 -33.61 8.33
C LEU A 205 -2.59 -32.74 7.98
N CYS A 206 -2.35 -31.47 7.70
CA CYS A 206 -3.38 -30.54 7.26
C CYS A 206 -3.71 -30.75 5.78
N ARG A 207 -4.88 -31.34 5.49
CA ARG A 207 -5.43 -31.42 4.12
C ARG A 207 -5.82 -30.04 3.59
N GLY A 208 -6.16 -29.11 4.48
CA GLY A 208 -6.46 -27.73 4.11
C GLY A 208 -6.26 -26.73 5.25
N PRO A 209 -6.32 -25.42 4.95
CA PRO A 209 -6.06 -24.37 5.94
C PRO A 209 -7.14 -24.27 7.02
N PHE A 210 -8.32 -24.88 6.83
CA PHE A 210 -9.43 -24.85 7.79
C PHE A 210 -10.05 -26.24 7.98
N SER A 211 -9.29 -27.32 7.72
CA SER A 211 -9.84 -28.69 7.84
C SER A 211 -10.10 -29.11 9.29
N THR A 212 -9.31 -28.59 10.22
CA THR A 212 -9.43 -28.84 11.67
C THR A 212 -9.02 -27.58 12.43
N VAL A 213 -9.33 -27.51 13.72
CA VAL A 213 -8.94 -26.37 14.57
C VAL A 213 -7.42 -26.16 14.60
N PRO A 214 -6.57 -27.18 14.80
CA PRO A 214 -5.11 -27.01 14.74
C PRO A 214 -4.64 -26.47 13.38
N CYS A 215 -5.18 -26.99 12.27
CA CYS A 215 -4.83 -26.50 10.93
C CYS A 215 -5.28 -25.05 10.69
N ALA A 216 -6.44 -24.66 11.23
CA ALA A 216 -6.91 -23.27 11.19
C ALA A 216 -5.95 -22.35 11.95
N LEU A 217 -5.49 -22.76 13.12
CA LEU A 217 -4.52 -21.98 13.91
C LEU A 217 -3.16 -21.90 13.20
N ASP A 218 -2.62 -23.01 12.70
CA ASP A 218 -1.26 -23.07 12.15
C ASP A 218 -1.13 -22.50 10.74
N VAL A 219 -2.17 -22.61 9.91
CA VAL A 219 -2.12 -22.26 8.48
C VAL A 219 -3.11 -21.15 8.14
N GLY A 220 -4.38 -21.34 8.51
CA GLY A 220 -5.46 -20.43 8.13
C GLY A 220 -5.31 -19.03 8.74
N PHE A 221 -5.13 -18.95 10.05
CA PHE A 221 -5.12 -17.71 10.82
C PHE A 221 -3.93 -16.80 10.49
N PRO A 222 -2.69 -17.31 10.33
CA PRO A 222 -1.59 -16.51 9.82
C PRO A 222 -1.88 -15.91 8.44
N ALA A 223 -2.43 -16.71 7.52
CA ALA A 223 -2.74 -16.24 6.16
C ALA A 223 -3.84 -15.17 6.15
N VAL A 224 -4.91 -15.37 6.92
CA VAL A 224 -5.98 -14.38 7.10
C VAL A 224 -5.44 -13.12 7.76
N SER A 225 -4.63 -13.25 8.82
CA SER A 225 -4.01 -12.12 9.51
C SER A 225 -3.17 -11.27 8.56
N VAL A 226 -2.28 -11.89 7.77
CA VAL A 226 -1.45 -11.18 6.80
C VAL A 226 -2.29 -10.51 5.70
N LEU A 227 -3.31 -11.19 5.18
CA LEU A 227 -4.21 -10.58 4.20
C LEU A 227 -4.90 -9.33 4.78
N LEU A 228 -5.41 -9.43 6.01
CA LEU A 228 -6.03 -8.30 6.72
C LEU A 228 -5.02 -7.16 7.00
N ILE A 229 -3.76 -7.46 7.31
CA ILE A 229 -2.68 -6.46 7.46
C ILE A 229 -2.45 -5.74 6.13
N VAL A 230 -2.26 -6.47 5.03
CA VAL A 230 -1.99 -5.87 3.72
C VAL A 230 -3.18 -5.00 3.28
N LEU A 231 -4.41 -5.49 3.44
CA LEU A 231 -5.62 -4.71 3.16
C LEU A 231 -5.75 -3.50 4.08
N GLY A 232 -5.57 -3.67 5.39
CA GLY A 232 -5.66 -2.61 6.39
C GLY A 232 -4.68 -1.47 6.15
N LEU A 233 -3.46 -1.80 5.71
CA LEU A 233 -2.43 -0.82 5.38
C LEU A 233 -2.63 -0.20 3.99
N THR A 234 -3.31 -0.86 3.06
CA THR A 234 -3.53 -0.33 1.70
C THR A 234 -4.77 0.56 1.60
N ILE A 235 -5.87 0.22 2.28
CA ILE A 235 -7.15 0.95 2.20
C ILE A 235 -7.01 2.46 2.43
N PRO A 236 -6.30 2.95 3.46
CA PRO A 236 -6.15 4.40 3.69
C PRO A 236 -5.47 5.14 2.52
N SER A 237 -4.73 4.43 1.66
CA SER A 237 -4.05 5.02 0.50
C SER A 237 -4.91 5.08 -0.76
N VAL A 238 -6.05 4.37 -0.78
CA VAL A 238 -6.94 4.28 -1.95
C VAL A 238 -7.57 5.64 -2.29
N PRO A 239 -8.14 6.42 -1.36
CA PRO A 239 -8.72 7.72 -1.69
C PRO A 239 -7.72 8.67 -2.34
N GLY A 240 -6.49 8.72 -1.82
CA GLY A 240 -5.41 9.53 -2.41
C GLY A 240 -5.00 9.07 -3.80
N LEU A 241 -5.02 7.76 -4.07
CA LEU A 241 -4.74 7.21 -5.40
C LEU A 241 -5.86 7.56 -6.40
N VAL A 242 -7.12 7.46 -5.96
CA VAL A 242 -8.29 7.81 -6.76
C VAL A 242 -8.27 9.30 -7.09
N ALA A 243 -7.99 10.16 -6.11
CA ALA A 243 -7.82 11.59 -6.31
C ALA A 243 -6.70 11.89 -7.33
N ALA A 244 -5.50 11.33 -7.12
CA ALA A 244 -4.37 11.52 -8.03
C ALA A 244 -4.64 11.05 -9.48
N ARG A 245 -5.47 10.01 -9.66
CA ARG A 245 -5.90 9.55 -10.98
C ARG A 245 -6.92 10.51 -11.61
N ARG A 246 -7.87 11.02 -10.83
CA ARG A 246 -8.84 12.04 -11.27
C ARG A 246 -8.12 13.33 -11.67
N ASP A 247 -7.13 13.77 -10.90
CA ASP A 247 -6.35 14.97 -11.18
C ASP A 247 -5.54 14.80 -12.47
N ALA A 248 -4.85 13.65 -12.64
CA ALA A 248 -4.13 13.35 -13.87
C ALA A 248 -5.03 13.28 -15.10
N ARG A 249 -6.23 12.72 -14.97
CA ARG A 249 -7.23 12.69 -16.06
C ARG A 249 -7.68 14.12 -16.41
N THR A 250 -7.85 14.97 -15.41
CA THR A 250 -8.27 16.38 -15.60
C THR A 250 -7.17 17.17 -16.30
N LEU A 251 -5.92 17.05 -15.85
CA LEU A 251 -4.76 17.65 -16.52
C LEU A 251 -4.66 17.21 -18.00
N ARG A 252 -4.82 15.92 -18.29
CA ARG A 252 -4.83 15.41 -19.67
C ARG A 252 -5.99 15.94 -20.51
N LEU A 253 -7.14 16.23 -19.88
CA LEU A 253 -8.29 16.81 -20.56
C LEU A 253 -8.06 18.29 -20.86
N LEU A 254 -7.50 19.05 -19.93
CA LEU A 254 -7.23 20.49 -20.07
C LEU A 254 -6.05 20.81 -20.99
N ARG A 255 -5.08 19.88 -21.14
CA ARG A 255 -3.85 20.09 -21.92
C ARG A 255 -4.04 20.75 -23.30
N PRO A 256 -4.94 20.29 -24.20
CA PRO A 256 -5.09 20.91 -25.52
C PRO A 256 -5.66 22.34 -25.44
N LEU A 257 -6.67 22.56 -24.58
CA LEU A 257 -7.28 23.88 -24.39
C LEU A 257 -6.25 24.86 -23.81
N ARG A 258 -5.54 24.46 -22.74
CA ARG A 258 -4.45 25.23 -22.15
C ARG A 258 -3.37 25.55 -23.18
N ALA A 259 -2.93 24.57 -23.97
CA ALA A 259 -1.90 24.79 -24.99
C ALA A 259 -2.36 25.74 -26.11
N HIS A 260 -3.66 25.84 -26.39
CA HIS A 260 -4.19 26.83 -27.33
C HIS A 260 -4.21 28.23 -26.70
N LEU A 261 -4.78 28.36 -25.50
CA LEU A 261 -4.86 29.63 -24.78
C LEU A 261 -3.48 30.21 -24.44
N THR A 262 -2.54 29.39 -24.00
CA THR A 262 -1.17 29.84 -23.66
C THR A 262 -0.32 30.20 -24.89
N ARG A 263 -0.61 29.64 -26.07
CA ARG A 263 -0.01 30.11 -27.33
C ARG A 263 -0.54 31.48 -27.72
N ARG A 264 -1.81 31.75 -27.42
CA ARG A 264 -2.48 32.98 -27.79
C ARG A 264 -2.21 34.14 -26.83
N PHE A 265 -2.24 33.85 -25.54
CA PHE A 265 -2.01 34.78 -24.44
C PHE A 265 -0.79 34.29 -23.64
N PRO A 266 0.45 34.54 -24.09
CA PRO A 266 1.65 34.03 -23.42
C PRO A 266 1.79 34.60 -22.00
N GLU A 267 1.17 35.75 -21.73
CA GLU A 267 1.19 36.48 -20.46
C GLU A 267 0.52 35.72 -19.31
N ILE A 268 -0.39 34.78 -19.61
CA ILE A 268 -1.06 33.97 -18.59
C ILE A 268 -0.15 32.87 -18.02
N VAL A 269 0.93 32.53 -18.73
CA VAL A 269 1.82 31.43 -18.33
C VAL A 269 2.59 31.85 -17.10
N ARG A 270 2.40 31.13 -15.99
CA ARG A 270 3.20 31.37 -14.79
C ARG A 270 4.63 30.89 -15.02
N ILE A 271 5.59 31.71 -14.60
CA ILE A 271 7.03 31.42 -14.68
C ILE A 271 7.37 30.11 -13.96
N ASP A 272 6.62 29.77 -12.90
CA ASP A 272 6.69 28.48 -12.24
C ASP A 272 5.57 27.54 -12.75
N PRO A 273 5.89 26.44 -13.47
CA PRO A 273 4.92 25.55 -14.13
C PRO A 273 4.02 24.73 -13.16
N GLY A 274 3.96 25.13 -11.89
CA GLY A 274 3.25 24.47 -10.81
C GLY A 274 4.20 23.54 -10.07
N GLY A 275 4.27 23.71 -8.75
CA GLY A 275 5.25 23.08 -7.88
C GLY A 275 5.32 21.54 -7.91
N PRO A 276 6.09 20.92 -6.98
CA PRO A 276 6.42 19.51 -7.05
C PRO A 276 5.18 18.60 -7.05
N SER A 277 4.04 19.03 -6.50
CA SER A 277 2.86 18.19 -6.39
C SER A 277 1.97 18.19 -7.65
N ARG A 278 1.33 17.05 -7.93
CA ARG A 278 0.34 16.95 -9.04
C ARG A 278 -0.85 17.88 -8.84
N ARG A 279 -1.19 18.16 -7.57
CA ARG A 279 -2.30 19.04 -7.21
C ARG A 279 -1.96 20.48 -7.53
N GLU A 280 -0.76 20.95 -7.18
CA GLU A 280 -0.26 22.27 -7.60
C GLU A 280 -0.29 22.42 -9.11
N ARG A 281 0.24 21.45 -9.86
CA ARG A 281 0.19 21.48 -11.33
C ARG A 281 -1.24 21.54 -11.89
N LEU A 282 -2.19 20.88 -11.25
CA LEU A 282 -3.60 20.98 -11.62
C LEU A 282 -4.16 22.37 -11.32
N LEU A 283 -3.86 22.94 -10.15
CA LEU A 283 -4.30 24.28 -9.79
C LEU A 283 -3.74 25.34 -10.73
N THR A 284 -2.44 25.28 -11.04
CA THR A 284 -1.79 26.16 -12.02
C THR A 284 -2.42 25.98 -13.41
N ALA A 285 -2.62 24.73 -13.86
CA ALA A 285 -3.25 24.49 -15.16
C ALA A 285 -4.69 25.04 -15.22
N MET A 286 -5.43 24.97 -14.12
CA MET A 286 -6.77 25.51 -14.04
C MET A 286 -6.79 27.04 -14.03
N SER A 287 -5.92 27.68 -13.24
CA SER A 287 -5.83 29.14 -13.22
C SER A 287 -5.46 29.69 -14.58
N GLU A 288 -4.41 29.15 -15.23
CA GLU A 288 -4.01 29.59 -16.57
C GLU A 288 -5.12 29.38 -17.61
N THR A 289 -5.84 28.25 -17.53
CA THR A 289 -6.97 28.01 -18.44
C THR A 289 -8.09 29.02 -18.18
N ASN A 290 -8.39 29.34 -16.93
CA ASN A 290 -9.44 30.29 -16.58
C ASN A 290 -9.07 31.72 -16.99
N ASP A 291 -7.83 32.15 -16.74
CA ASP A 291 -7.33 33.46 -17.12
C ASP A 291 -7.35 33.62 -18.65
N GLY A 292 -6.91 32.59 -19.39
CA GLY A 292 -7.00 32.59 -20.85
C GLY A 292 -8.44 32.59 -21.37
N LEU A 293 -9.39 31.94 -20.67
CA LEU A 293 -10.82 32.01 -21.02
C LEU A 293 -11.40 33.40 -20.78
N ILE A 294 -11.00 34.07 -19.70
CA ILE A 294 -11.44 35.45 -19.41
C ILE A 294 -10.91 36.41 -20.48
N LEU A 295 -9.64 36.31 -20.86
CA LEU A 295 -9.05 37.10 -21.94
C LEU A 295 -9.67 36.80 -23.31
N ALA A 296 -10.18 35.58 -23.51
CA ALA A 296 -10.96 35.18 -24.67
C ALA A 296 -12.42 35.70 -24.65
N GLY A 297 -12.82 36.47 -23.65
CA GLY A 297 -14.19 36.98 -23.50
C GLY A 297 -15.21 35.93 -23.02
N VAL A 298 -14.75 34.79 -22.49
CA VAL A 298 -15.63 33.71 -22.01
C VAL A 298 -16.03 33.95 -20.55
N THR A 299 -17.24 34.44 -20.34
CA THR A 299 -17.86 34.60 -19.02
C THR A 299 -18.25 33.26 -18.36
N PRO A 300 -18.39 33.21 -17.03
CA PRO A 300 -18.81 32.01 -16.28
C PRO A 300 -20.10 31.37 -16.77
N ASP A 301 -21.08 32.20 -17.14
CA ASP A 301 -22.44 31.79 -17.49
C ASP A 301 -22.57 31.19 -18.90
N LEU A 302 -21.55 31.36 -19.74
CA LEU A 302 -21.55 30.81 -21.09
C LEU A 302 -21.60 29.28 -21.05
N PRO A 303 -22.55 28.64 -21.78
CA PRO A 303 -22.59 27.18 -21.85
C PRO A 303 -21.31 26.65 -22.50
N ALA A 304 -20.87 25.47 -22.07
CA ALA A 304 -19.59 24.91 -22.44
C ALA A 304 -19.35 24.79 -23.96
N SER A 305 -20.41 24.60 -24.75
CA SER A 305 -20.36 24.56 -26.20
C SER A 305 -20.14 25.93 -26.84
N ALA A 306 -20.77 26.98 -26.31
CA ALA A 306 -20.56 28.36 -26.75
C ALA A 306 -19.16 28.82 -26.39
N ALA A 307 -18.72 28.59 -25.14
CA ALA A 307 -17.36 28.86 -24.70
C ALA A 307 -16.31 28.18 -25.58
N ALA A 308 -16.49 26.89 -25.90
CA ALA A 308 -15.56 26.17 -26.78
C ALA A 308 -15.55 26.70 -28.23
N ARG A 309 -16.68 27.25 -28.70
CA ARG A 309 -16.79 27.87 -30.02
C ARG A 309 -16.08 29.23 -30.04
N VAL A 310 -16.35 30.11 -29.07
CA VAL A 310 -15.66 31.40 -28.90
C VAL A 310 -14.14 31.19 -28.86
N VAL A 311 -13.67 30.19 -28.11
CA VAL A 311 -12.23 29.91 -28.02
C VAL A 311 -11.63 29.46 -29.35
N ARG A 312 -12.38 28.74 -30.20
CA ARG A 312 -11.87 28.31 -31.52
C ARG A 312 -11.93 29.40 -32.57
N ASP A 313 -12.97 30.21 -32.52
CA ASP A 313 -13.28 31.20 -33.54
C ASP A 313 -12.58 32.55 -33.25
N LEU A 314 -11.74 32.61 -32.21
CA LEU A 314 -10.92 33.78 -31.91
C LEU A 314 -10.00 34.10 -33.10
N PRO A 315 -10.05 35.33 -33.64
CA PRO A 315 -9.10 35.77 -34.65
C PRO A 315 -7.67 35.81 -34.08
N ASP A 316 -6.68 35.60 -34.94
CA ASP A 316 -5.27 35.49 -34.55
C ASP A 316 -4.68 36.79 -33.97
N GLU A 317 -5.31 37.96 -34.20
CA GLU A 317 -4.82 39.25 -33.69
C GLU A 317 -5.45 39.65 -32.35
N PRO A 318 -4.65 40.01 -31.31
CA PRO A 318 -5.17 40.41 -30.01
C PRO A 318 -5.89 41.76 -30.11
N GLY A 319 -7.22 41.74 -30.06
CA GLY A 319 -8.02 42.93 -29.79
C GLY A 319 -7.87 43.33 -28.32
N GLY A 320 -7.35 44.53 -28.06
CA GLY A 320 -7.05 45.05 -26.73
C GLY A 320 -8.27 45.51 -25.93
N GLU A 321 -9.27 44.65 -25.75
CA GLU A 321 -10.40 44.92 -24.86
C GLU A 321 -10.20 44.27 -23.49
N GLU A 322 -10.22 45.10 -22.45
CA GLU A 322 -9.98 44.72 -21.06
C GLU A 322 -11.25 44.06 -20.46
N PRO A 323 -11.17 42.83 -19.91
CA PRO A 323 -12.35 42.11 -19.48
C PRO A 323 -12.80 42.49 -18.05
N PRO A 324 -14.11 42.34 -17.74
CA PRO A 324 -14.66 42.64 -16.43
C PRO A 324 -14.27 41.61 -15.35
N VAL A 325 -14.13 42.10 -14.12
CA VAL A 325 -13.79 41.29 -12.93
C VAL A 325 -15.02 40.51 -12.45
N VAL A 326 -14.89 39.19 -12.31
CA VAL A 326 -15.99 38.31 -11.87
C VAL A 326 -15.63 37.58 -10.57
N ALA A 327 -16.64 37.40 -9.70
CA ALA A 327 -16.53 36.79 -8.39
C ALA A 327 -16.23 35.28 -8.44
N ALA A 328 -15.49 34.79 -7.45
CA ALA A 328 -15.01 33.41 -7.38
C ALA A 328 -16.13 32.42 -7.05
N GLU A 329 -16.35 31.46 -7.94
CA GLU A 329 -17.21 30.28 -7.69
C GLU A 329 -16.50 29.21 -6.83
N PRO A 330 -17.25 28.30 -6.20
CA PRO A 330 -16.66 27.18 -5.47
C PRO A 330 -15.87 26.26 -6.40
N PHE A 331 -14.62 25.96 -6.03
CA PHE A 331 -13.63 25.15 -6.77
C PHE A 331 -14.17 23.89 -7.49
N ALA A 332 -15.19 23.21 -6.94
CA ALA A 332 -15.77 22.02 -7.54
C ALA A 332 -16.60 22.32 -8.81
N ALA A 333 -17.30 23.46 -8.85
CA ALA A 333 -18.08 23.92 -10.00
C ALA A 333 -17.16 24.33 -11.16
N ASP A 334 -16.08 25.06 -10.86
CA ASP A 334 -15.07 25.44 -11.84
C ASP A 334 -14.41 24.23 -12.51
N VAL A 335 -14.04 23.20 -11.73
CA VAL A 335 -13.48 21.96 -12.29
C VAL A 335 -14.48 21.28 -13.25
N ALA A 336 -15.76 21.27 -12.92
CA ALA A 336 -16.79 20.66 -13.75
C ALA A 336 -17.01 21.45 -15.05
N ARG A 337 -17.09 22.79 -14.95
CA ARG A 337 -17.21 23.73 -16.06
C ARG A 337 -16.04 23.60 -17.03
N LEU A 338 -14.80 23.69 -16.55
CA LEU A 338 -13.60 23.55 -17.36
C LEU A 338 -13.51 22.18 -18.05
N ARG A 339 -13.89 21.10 -17.35
CA ARG A 339 -13.96 19.75 -17.95
C ARG A 339 -15.00 19.67 -19.07
N ALA A 340 -16.15 20.34 -18.93
CA ALA A 340 -17.17 20.35 -19.97
C ALA A 340 -16.68 21.07 -21.23
N ILE A 341 -16.08 22.26 -21.07
CA ILE A 341 -15.50 23.05 -22.16
C ILE A 341 -14.43 22.24 -22.89
N ALA A 342 -13.47 21.67 -22.14
CA ALA A 342 -12.38 20.89 -22.73
C ALA A 342 -12.85 19.64 -23.50
N ARG A 343 -13.93 18.98 -23.06
CA ARG A 343 -14.52 17.85 -23.79
C ARG A 343 -15.13 18.29 -25.11
N VAL A 344 -15.90 19.38 -25.11
CA VAL A 344 -16.51 19.91 -26.34
C VAL A 344 -15.44 20.40 -27.30
N TYR A 345 -14.44 21.14 -26.80
CA TYR A 345 -13.29 21.60 -27.58
C TYR A 345 -12.55 20.44 -28.27
N ARG A 346 -12.33 19.32 -27.57
CA ARG A 346 -11.71 18.13 -28.17
C ARG A 346 -12.60 17.47 -29.23
N LYS A 347 -13.90 17.31 -28.94
CA LYS A 347 -14.81 16.55 -29.81
C LYS A 347 -14.98 17.20 -31.18
N SER A 348 -15.14 18.53 -31.24
CA SER A 348 -15.29 19.18 -32.56
C SER A 348 -13.98 19.46 -33.29
N GLY A 349 -12.81 19.29 -32.65
CA GLY A 349 -11.52 19.25 -33.37
C GLY A 349 -11.29 17.93 -34.13
N GLY A 350 -11.86 16.81 -33.65
CA GLY A 350 -11.83 15.53 -34.36
C GLY A 350 -12.78 15.49 -35.56
N ALA A 351 -13.98 16.05 -35.41
CA ALA A 351 -14.97 16.09 -36.48
C ALA A 351 -14.49 16.88 -37.72
N ALA A 352 -13.79 18.01 -37.52
CA ALA A 352 -13.23 18.79 -38.62
C ALA A 352 -12.08 18.05 -39.35
N ALA A 353 -11.34 17.18 -38.66
CA ALA A 353 -10.30 16.36 -39.29
C ALA A 353 -10.89 15.21 -40.13
N ASP A 354 -12.01 14.63 -39.70
CA ASP A 354 -12.72 13.58 -40.43
C ASP A 354 -13.48 14.14 -41.66
N GLU A 355 -14.00 15.38 -41.60
CA GLU A 355 -14.65 16.06 -42.73
C GLU A 355 -13.65 16.41 -43.85
N VAL A 356 -12.44 16.83 -43.48
CA VAL A 356 -11.36 17.09 -44.45
C VAL A 356 -10.83 15.79 -45.07
N ALA A 357 -10.83 14.67 -44.34
CA ALA A 357 -10.44 13.37 -44.88
C ALA A 357 -11.54 12.72 -45.76
N GLY A 358 -12.82 13.04 -45.51
CA GLY A 358 -13.96 12.55 -46.29
C GLY A 358 -14.21 13.28 -47.62
N SER A 359 -13.62 14.46 -47.83
CA SER A 359 -13.79 15.26 -49.05
C SER A 359 -12.77 14.94 -50.16
N THR A 360 -11.89 13.95 -49.94
CA THR A 360 -10.83 13.52 -50.89
C THR A 360 -11.14 12.22 -51.63
N HIS A 361 -12.41 11.79 -51.70
CA HIS A 361 -12.83 10.60 -52.46
C HIS A 361 -13.76 10.91 -53.62
#